data_AF-X1QHU1-F1
#
_entry.id   AF-X1QHU1-F1
#
_cell.length_a   1.000
_cell.length_b   1.000
_cell.length_c   1.000
_cell.angle_alpha   90.00
_cell.angle_beta   90.00
_cell.angle_gamma   90.00
#
_symmetry.space_group_name_H-M   'P 1'
#
loop_
_entity.id
_entity.type
_entity.pdbx_description
1 polymer ?
#
loop_
_entity_poly.entity_id
_entity_poly.type
_entity_poly.pdbx_seq_one_letter_code
_entity_poly.pdbx_strand_id
1 'polypeptide(L)'
;MSHKYDNFDDAYYYLAAGFDDAKKHNEWANQNQAAAYDGASDPVDKTHFGYLCYAVYCLTCVFNHLADLQEINYWQSHLYESIYWGAKGNGANGVTMSAILSAMIAADFDDFQSFVGIVDGYRAALWNKPFNAEYYAALARGFMT
;
A
#
# COMPACT_ATOMS: atom_id res chain seq x y z
N MET A 1 21.90 12.36 0.29
CA MET A 1 21.29 11.88 -0.97
C MET A 1 19.84 12.33 -0.96
N SER A 2 19.37 13.01 -2.00
CA SER A 2 17.99 13.50 -2.07
C SER A 2 17.09 12.40 -2.63
N HIS A 3 16.00 12.10 -1.94
CA HIS A 3 14.92 11.26 -2.45
C HIS A 3 14.19 11.96 -3.60
N LYS A 4 13.57 11.20 -4.51
CA LYS A 4 12.75 11.76 -5.60
C LYS A 4 11.40 12.26 -5.08
N TYR A 5 10.92 11.67 -3.98
CA TYR A 5 9.66 12.01 -3.32
C TYR A 5 9.87 12.32 -1.84
N ASP A 6 8.88 12.98 -1.23
CA ASP A 6 8.89 13.34 0.19
C ASP A 6 8.00 12.44 1.06
N ASN A 7 7.15 11.61 0.44
CA ASN A 7 6.20 10.73 1.11
C ASN A 7 5.80 9.51 0.25
N PHE A 8 5.04 8.60 0.86
CA PHE A 8 4.58 7.36 0.21
C PHE A 8 3.54 7.62 -0.87
N ASP A 9 2.60 8.55 -0.64
CA ASP A 9 1.49 8.79 -1.55
C ASP A 9 1.98 9.30 -2.90
N ASP A 10 2.95 10.21 -2.91
CA ASP A 10 3.57 10.72 -4.13
C ASP A 10 4.33 9.61 -4.88
N ALA A 11 5.14 8.83 -4.16
CA ALA A 11 5.89 7.73 -4.76
C ALA A 11 4.95 6.67 -5.37
N TYR A 12 3.88 6.34 -4.65
CA TYR A 12 2.89 5.36 -5.06
C TYR A 12 2.03 5.86 -6.22
N TYR A 13 1.65 7.14 -6.24
CA TYR A 13 0.89 7.75 -7.34
C TYR A 13 1.59 7.55 -8.69
N TYR A 14 2.88 7.84 -8.77
CA TYR A 14 3.64 7.68 -10.01
C TYR A 14 3.92 6.21 -10.35
N LEU A 15 4.12 5.35 -9.35
CA LEU A 15 4.21 3.90 -9.58
C LEU A 15 2.90 3.34 -10.16
N ALA A 16 1.76 3.76 -9.61
CA ALA A 16 0.43 3.36 -10.05
C ALA A 16 0.14 3.86 -11.47
N ALA A 17 0.60 5.06 -11.85
CA ALA A 17 0.48 5.55 -13.22
C ALA A 17 1.19 4.62 -14.23
N GLY A 18 2.33 4.04 -13.86
CA GLY A 18 3.02 3.05 -14.69
C GLY A 18 2.24 1.73 -14.88
N PHE A 19 1.31 1.41 -13.98
CA PHE A 19 0.48 0.20 -14.07
C PHE A 19 -0.51 0.27 -15.24
N ASP A 20 -1.10 1.44 -15.51
CA ASP A 20 -2.01 1.61 -16.64
C ASP A 20 -1.28 1.40 -17.98
N ASP A 21 -0.05 1.91 -18.09
CA ASP A 21 0.80 1.66 -19.25
C ASP A 21 1.20 0.18 -19.37
N ALA A 22 1.54 -0.48 -18.26
CA ALA A 22 1.82 -1.91 -18.25
C ALA A 22 0.60 -2.73 -18.73
N LYS A 23 -0.60 -2.39 -18.25
CA LYS A 23 -1.84 -3.05 -18.67
C LYS A 23 -2.07 -2.90 -20.17
N LYS A 24 -1.89 -1.69 -20.71
CA LYS A 24 -2.03 -1.40 -22.14
C LYS A 24 -1.05 -2.22 -22.99
N HIS A 25 0.20 -2.32 -22.57
CA HIS A 25 1.19 -3.16 -23.27
C HIS A 25 0.87 -4.64 -23.17
N ASN A 26 0.33 -5.12 -22.05
CA ASN A 26 -0.11 -6.51 -21.93
C ASN A 26 -1.29 -6.82 -22.88
N GLU A 27 -2.25 -5.89 -23.02
CA GLU A 27 -3.33 -6.02 -23.99
C GLU A 27 -2.81 -6.06 -25.43
N TRP A 28 -1.86 -5.19 -25.78
CA TRP A 28 -1.20 -5.22 -27.09
C TRP A 28 -0.41 -6.49 -27.33
N ALA A 29 0.28 -7.02 -26.32
CA ALA A 29 0.98 -8.29 -26.41
C ALA A 29 0.03 -9.43 -26.77
N ASN A 30 -1.13 -9.50 -26.11
CA ASN A 30 -2.16 -10.51 -26.38
C ASN A 30 -2.75 -10.34 -27.79
N GLN A 31 -3.02 -9.11 -28.23
CA GLN A 31 -3.53 -8.84 -29.59
C GLN A 31 -2.53 -9.29 -30.66
N ASN A 32 -1.25 -8.99 -30.48
CA ASN A 32 -0.20 -9.38 -31.43
C ASN A 32 0.07 -10.89 -31.39
N GLN A 33 -0.02 -11.52 -30.21
CA GLN A 33 0.08 -12.98 -30.09
C GLN A 33 -1.08 -13.67 -30.82
N ALA A 34 -2.30 -13.14 -30.72
CA ALA A 34 -3.44 -13.65 -31.48
C ALA A 34 -3.28 -13.43 -32.99
N ALA A 35 -2.85 -12.24 -33.41
CA ALA A 35 -2.59 -11.93 -34.82
C ALA A 35 -1.43 -12.73 -35.42
N ALA A 36 -0.45 -13.14 -34.62
CA ALA A 36 0.62 -14.04 -35.04
C ALA A 36 0.13 -15.48 -35.27
N TYR A 37 -1.01 -15.86 -34.69
CA TYR A 37 -1.58 -17.21 -34.82
C TYR A 37 -2.69 -17.30 -35.89
N ASP A 38 -3.53 -16.27 -35.99
CA ASP A 38 -4.70 -16.28 -36.87
C ASP A 38 -4.33 -16.14 -38.35
N GLY A 39 -4.73 -17.10 -39.19
CA GLY A 39 -4.52 -17.03 -40.64
C GLY A 39 -3.09 -17.32 -41.12
N ALA A 40 -2.17 -17.75 -40.24
CA ALA A 40 -0.80 -18.10 -40.60
C ALA A 40 -0.76 -19.36 -41.48
N SER A 41 -0.64 -19.18 -42.80
CA SER A 41 -0.44 -20.30 -43.73
C SER A 41 1.00 -20.82 -43.73
N ASP A 42 1.95 -19.99 -43.29
CA ASP A 42 3.37 -20.30 -43.16
C ASP A 42 3.91 -19.69 -41.86
N PRO A 43 4.42 -20.48 -40.90
CA PRO A 43 4.93 -19.98 -39.62
C PRO A 43 6.15 -19.05 -39.73
N VAL A 44 6.75 -18.90 -40.91
CA VAL A 44 7.85 -17.95 -41.18
C VAL A 44 7.45 -16.81 -42.11
N ASP A 45 6.15 -16.58 -42.36
CA ASP A 45 5.79 -15.37 -43.06
C ASP A 45 6.15 -14.13 -42.25
N LYS A 46 6.63 -13.11 -42.96
CA LYS A 46 7.21 -11.91 -42.35
C LYS A 46 6.21 -11.14 -41.50
N THR A 47 4.92 -11.21 -41.82
CA THR A 47 3.88 -10.47 -41.13
C THR A 47 3.61 -11.10 -39.76
N HIS A 48 3.32 -12.41 -39.72
CA HIS A 48 3.06 -13.11 -38.46
C HIS A 48 4.30 -13.19 -37.57
N PHE A 49 5.49 -13.37 -38.16
CA PHE A 49 6.74 -13.23 -37.43
C PHE A 49 6.92 -11.83 -36.82
N GLY A 50 6.55 -10.78 -37.57
CA GLY A 50 6.56 -9.40 -37.08
C GLY A 50 5.64 -9.19 -35.88
N TYR A 51 4.42 -9.75 -35.91
CA TYR A 51 3.50 -9.72 -34.76
C TYR A 51 4.09 -10.43 -33.53
N LEU A 52 4.73 -11.59 -33.70
CA LEU A 52 5.37 -12.28 -32.60
C LEU A 52 6.50 -11.45 -31.96
N CYS A 53 7.36 -10.83 -32.78
CA CYS A 53 8.39 -9.93 -32.29
C CYS A 53 7.80 -8.74 -31.51
N TYR A 54 6.70 -8.16 -32.01
CA TYR A 54 6.03 -7.05 -31.34
C TYR A 54 5.38 -7.48 -30.02
N ALA A 55 4.79 -8.68 -29.95
CA ALA A 55 4.26 -9.23 -28.70
C ALA A 55 5.35 -9.36 -27.62
N VAL A 56 6.53 -9.86 -27.99
CA VAL A 56 7.69 -9.98 -27.08
C VAL A 56 8.18 -8.60 -26.63
N TYR A 57 8.23 -7.62 -27.53
CA TYR A 57 8.55 -6.24 -27.19
C TYR A 57 7.55 -5.67 -26.17
N CYS A 58 6.25 -5.82 -26.40
CA CYS A 58 5.23 -5.36 -25.47
C CYS A 58 5.37 -6.01 -24.08
N LEU A 59 5.64 -7.32 -24.02
CA LEU A 59 5.91 -8.00 -22.73
C LEU A 59 7.15 -7.42 -22.03
N THR A 60 8.18 -7.05 -22.78
CA THR A 60 9.37 -6.39 -22.22
C THR A 60 9.02 -5.02 -21.63
N CYS A 61 8.16 -4.25 -22.30
CA CYS A 61 7.62 -3.00 -21.76
C CYS A 61 6.83 -3.23 -20.46
N VAL A 62 5.99 -4.27 -20.39
CA VAL A 62 5.27 -4.64 -19.15
C VAL A 62 6.25 -4.82 -18.00
N PHE A 63 7.31 -5.61 -18.18
CA PHE A 63 8.31 -5.80 -17.14
C PHE A 63 9.01 -4.51 -16.74
N ASN A 64 9.37 -3.66 -17.70
CA ASN A 64 10.02 -2.39 -17.42
C ASN A 64 9.12 -1.42 -16.64
N HIS A 65 7.82 -1.39 -16.90
CA HIS A 65 6.88 -0.55 -16.16
C HIS A 65 6.54 -1.11 -14.78
N LEU A 66 6.34 -2.43 -14.64
CA LEU A 66 5.99 -3.04 -13.35
C LEU A 66 7.16 -3.06 -12.36
N ALA A 67 8.36 -3.38 -12.85
CA ALA A 67 9.56 -3.42 -12.03
C ALA A 67 10.32 -2.08 -12.03
N ASP A 68 9.81 -1.09 -12.76
CA ASP A 68 10.36 0.27 -12.87
C ASP A 68 11.87 0.28 -13.19
N LEU A 69 12.26 -0.57 -14.15
CA LEU A 69 13.66 -0.82 -14.52
C LEU A 69 14.23 0.22 -15.49
N GLN A 70 13.46 1.28 -15.76
CA GLN A 70 13.85 2.35 -16.69
C GLN A 70 14.83 3.34 -16.04
N GLU A 71 14.86 3.39 -14.71
CA GLU A 71 15.65 4.34 -13.95
C GLU A 71 17.04 3.76 -13.63
N ILE A 72 18.08 4.58 -13.81
CA ILE A 72 19.49 4.15 -13.61
C ILE A 72 19.79 3.90 -12.13
N ASN A 73 19.13 4.63 -11.24
CA ASN A 73 19.40 4.58 -9.80
C ASN A 73 18.13 4.30 -9.00
N TYR A 74 18.28 3.58 -7.87
CA TYR A 74 17.16 3.22 -7.00
C TYR A 74 16.38 4.43 -6.45
N TRP A 75 17.04 5.54 -6.15
CA TRP A 75 16.41 6.76 -5.61
C TRP A 75 15.60 7.54 -6.66
N GLN A 76 15.71 7.16 -7.93
CA GLN A 76 14.89 7.70 -9.02
C GLN A 76 13.70 6.80 -9.35
N SER A 77 13.73 5.55 -8.89
CA SER A 77 12.65 4.60 -9.13
C SER A 77 11.47 4.83 -8.20
N HIS A 78 10.29 4.94 -8.79
CA HIS A 78 9.00 4.95 -8.12
C HIS A 78 8.79 3.71 -7.26
N LEU A 79 9.22 2.53 -7.72
CA LEU A 79 9.09 1.27 -6.98
C LEU A 79 9.92 1.29 -5.70
N TYR A 80 11.22 1.59 -5.81
CA TYR A 80 12.12 1.61 -4.67
C TYR A 80 11.79 2.74 -3.68
N GLU A 81 11.42 3.92 -4.17
CA GLU A 81 10.94 5.02 -3.32
C GLU A 81 9.63 4.66 -2.62
N SER A 82 8.69 3.99 -3.29
CA SER A 82 7.44 3.52 -2.66
C SER A 82 7.71 2.51 -1.55
N ILE A 83 8.63 1.56 -1.76
CA ILE A 83 9.05 0.60 -0.72
C ILE A 83 9.69 1.34 0.46
N TYR A 84 10.59 2.28 0.18
CA TYR A 84 11.27 3.05 1.22
C TYR A 84 10.29 3.89 2.05
N TRP A 85 9.44 4.67 1.39
CA TRP A 85 8.46 5.52 2.07
C TRP A 85 7.35 4.71 2.74
N GLY A 86 6.97 3.57 2.18
CA GLY A 86 6.05 2.62 2.82
C GLY A 86 6.65 2.04 4.09
N ALA A 87 7.94 1.66 4.07
CA ALA A 87 8.64 1.20 5.26
C ALA A 87 8.84 2.31 6.30
N LYS A 88 9.18 3.53 5.86
CA LYS A 88 9.36 4.69 6.73
C LYS A 88 8.04 5.17 7.33
N GLY A 89 6.96 5.17 6.56
CA GLY A 89 5.60 5.50 6.98
C GLY A 89 5.04 4.46 7.95
N ASN A 90 5.26 3.16 7.70
CA ASN A 90 4.87 2.10 8.64
C ASN A 90 5.77 2.05 9.88
N GLY A 91 6.98 2.62 9.84
CA GLY A 91 7.83 2.85 11.01
C GLY A 91 7.43 4.08 11.83
N ALA A 92 6.66 5.01 11.26
CA ALA A 92 6.20 6.24 11.90
C ALA A 92 4.72 6.20 12.36
N ASN A 93 3.92 5.27 11.82
CA ASN A 93 2.50 5.09 12.14
C ASN A 93 2.24 4.06 13.25
N GLY A 94 3.25 3.74 14.07
CA GLY A 94 2.94 3.17 15.37
C GLY A 94 1.95 4.10 16.06
N VAL A 95 0.80 3.60 16.49
CA VAL A 95 -0.18 4.40 17.24
C VAL A 95 0.54 4.99 18.45
N THR A 96 0.96 6.25 18.35
CA THR A 96 1.64 6.94 19.43
C THR A 96 0.59 7.51 20.36
N MET A 97 0.93 7.66 21.64
CA MET A 97 0.04 8.30 22.60
C MET A 97 -0.36 9.71 22.13
N SER A 98 0.56 10.43 21.49
CA SER A 98 0.26 11.75 20.91
C SER A 98 -0.78 11.67 19.80
N ALA A 99 -0.69 10.67 18.90
CA ALA A 99 -1.67 10.49 17.83
C ALA A 99 -3.06 10.13 18.38
N ILE A 100 -3.14 9.29 19.42
CA ILE A 100 -4.41 9.00 20.11
C ILE A 100 -4.99 10.27 20.71
N LEU A 101 -4.19 11.05 21.45
CA LEU A 101 -4.67 12.27 22.10
C LEU A 101 -5.12 13.32 21.09
N SER A 102 -4.39 13.50 19.99
CA SER A 102 -4.79 14.39 18.90
C SER A 102 -6.11 13.95 18.27
N ALA A 103 -6.29 12.65 18.03
CA ALA A 103 -7.56 12.12 17.52
C ALA A 103 -8.71 12.34 18.51
N MET A 104 -8.48 12.14 19.81
CA MET A 104 -9.50 12.40 20.85
C MET A 104 -9.88 13.87 20.97
N ILE A 105 -8.93 14.79 20.76
CA ILE A 105 -9.20 16.25 20.77
C ILE A 105 -9.98 16.66 19.52
N ALA A 106 -9.68 16.05 18.36
CA ALA A 106 -10.31 16.36 17.09
C ALA A 106 -11.65 15.62 16.84
N ALA A 107 -11.98 14.63 17.68
CA ALA A 107 -13.19 13.82 17.56
C ALA A 107 -14.45 14.69 17.64
N ASP A 108 -15.43 14.37 16.80
CA ASP A 108 -16.75 14.96 16.89
C ASP A 108 -17.57 14.33 18.02
N PHE A 109 -18.80 14.82 18.20
CA PHE A 109 -19.65 14.37 19.29
C PHE A 109 -20.03 12.87 19.18
N ASP A 110 -20.21 12.36 17.97
CA ASP A 110 -20.63 10.97 17.73
C ASP A 110 -19.45 10.01 18.00
N ASP A 111 -18.25 10.39 17.58
CA ASP A 111 -17.00 9.68 17.90
C ASP A 111 -16.73 9.69 19.42
N PHE A 112 -16.93 10.84 20.08
CA PHE A 112 -16.78 10.96 21.52
C PHE A 112 -17.80 10.10 22.27
N GLN A 113 -19.07 10.11 21.85
CA GLN A 113 -20.13 9.29 22.44
C GLN A 113 -19.82 7.79 22.30
N SER A 114 -19.31 7.38 21.13
CA SER A 114 -18.87 6.00 20.89
C SER A 114 -17.70 5.61 21.80
N PHE A 115 -16.72 6.48 21.96
CA PHE A 115 -15.60 6.27 22.89
C PHE A 115 -16.07 6.11 24.34
N VAL A 116 -16.98 6.97 24.82
CA VAL A 116 -17.56 6.86 26.16
C VAL A 116 -18.28 5.52 26.34
N GLY A 117 -19.08 5.10 25.34
CA GLY A 117 -19.77 3.82 25.37
C GLY A 117 -18.82 2.62 25.49
N ILE A 118 -17.67 2.66 24.80
CA ILE A 118 -16.63 1.63 24.92
C ILE A 118 -16.04 1.62 26.34
N VAL A 119 -15.66 2.79 26.87
CA VAL A 119 -15.08 2.91 28.22
C VAL A 119 -16.06 2.43 29.28
N ASP A 120 -17.33 2.80 29.17
CA ASP A 120 -18.36 2.39 30.12
C ASP A 120 -18.69 0.90 29.99
N GLY A 121 -18.64 0.34 28.78
CA GLY A 121 -18.68 -1.10 28.56
C GLY A 121 -17.56 -1.84 29.27
N TYR A 122 -16.32 -1.34 29.22
CA TYR A 122 -15.19 -1.90 29.96
C TYR A 122 -15.37 -1.78 31.47
N ARG A 123 -15.86 -0.63 31.97
CA ARG A 123 -16.14 -0.44 33.41
C ARG A 123 -17.21 -1.41 33.90
N ALA A 124 -18.31 -1.55 33.17
CA ALA A 124 -19.37 -2.51 33.47
C ALA A 124 -18.83 -3.94 33.45
N ALA A 125 -18.00 -4.31 32.48
CA ALA A 125 -17.36 -5.62 32.41
C ALA A 125 -16.38 -5.89 33.57
N LEU A 126 -15.69 -4.87 34.07
CA LEU A 126 -14.83 -4.96 35.25
C LEU A 126 -15.65 -5.07 36.54
N TRP A 127 -16.72 -4.28 36.67
CA TRP A 127 -17.52 -4.18 37.90
C TRP A 127 -18.59 -5.27 38.04
N ASN A 128 -18.97 -5.94 36.94
CA ASN A 128 -19.78 -7.17 36.98
C ASN A 128 -18.95 -8.42 37.35
N LYS A 129 -17.63 -8.29 37.60
CA LYS A 129 -16.84 -9.35 38.23
C LYS A 129 -16.88 -9.20 39.75
N PRO A 130 -16.91 -10.29 40.53
CA PRO A 130 -16.86 -10.22 41.98
C PRO A 130 -15.62 -9.41 42.41
N PHE A 131 -15.84 -8.45 43.31
CA PHE A 131 -14.82 -7.52 43.79
C PHE A 131 -13.56 -8.26 44.26
N ASN A 132 -12.46 -8.13 43.53
CA ASN A 132 -11.15 -8.63 43.95
C ASN A 132 -10.41 -7.52 44.69
N ALA A 133 -10.53 -7.53 46.02
CA ALA A 133 -9.97 -6.52 46.91
C ALA A 133 -8.45 -6.32 46.71
N GLU A 134 -7.70 -7.37 46.40
CA GLU A 134 -6.24 -7.29 46.21
C GLU A 134 -5.86 -6.53 44.94
N TYR A 135 -6.61 -6.74 43.85
CA TYR A 135 -6.40 -6.02 42.59
C TYR A 135 -6.69 -4.52 42.75
N TYR A 136 -7.80 -4.17 43.38
CA TYR A 136 -8.17 -2.77 43.60
C TYR A 136 -7.28 -2.06 44.62
N ALA A 137 -6.82 -2.75 45.67
CA ALA A 137 -5.85 -2.22 46.62
C ALA A 137 -4.46 -2.02 45.98
N ALA A 138 -4.07 -2.85 45.01
CA ALA A 138 -2.87 -2.63 44.22
C ALA A 138 -3.02 -1.41 43.28
N LEU A 139 -4.19 -1.25 42.64
CA LEU A 139 -4.49 -0.12 41.76
C LEU A 139 -4.45 1.22 42.53
N ALA A 140 -5.12 1.30 43.68
CA ALA A 140 -5.19 2.51 44.51
C ALA A 140 -3.81 2.95 45.04
N ARG A 141 -2.92 2.00 45.36
CA ARG A 141 -1.53 2.29 45.77
C ARG A 141 -0.69 2.87 44.64
N GLY A 142 -1.01 2.57 43.38
CA GLY A 142 -0.32 3.12 42.20
C GLY A 142 -0.70 4.56 41.84
N PHE A 143 -1.78 5.10 42.43
CA PHE A 143 -2.24 6.49 42.24
C PHE A 143 -1.89 7.42 43.42
N MET A 144 -1.30 6.89 44.49
CA MET A 144 -0.73 7.70 45.57
C MET A 144 0.76 7.93 45.32
N THR A 145 1.07 8.96 44.54
CA THR A 145 2.37 9.67 44.55
C THR A 145 2.12 11.16 44.47
#